data_AF-A0A2N6F4E5-F1
#
_entry.id   AF-A0A2N6F4E5-F1
#
_cell.length_a   1.000
_cell.length_b   1.000
_cell.length_c   1.000
_cell.angle_alpha   90.00
_cell.angle_beta   90.00
_cell.angle_gamma   90.00
#
_symmetry.space_group_name_H-M   'P 1'
#
loop_
_entity.id
_entity.type
_entity.pdbx_description
1 polymer ?
#
loop_
_entity_poly.entity_id
_entity_poly.type
_entity_poly.pdbx_seq_one_letter_code
_entity_poly.pdbx_strand_id
1 'polypeptide(L)'
;MSKINEEEIYHGRIFDVVREVHRMPDGREARFEIIKHPGGAAALPVLADGRLLLIRQFRPVTEEFIYEIPAGRLEPEEDAGQCIARELEEEIGYTPGAVESLGFVWSSVGFCSEKIHLFLARDLQPAQLALEPDEFIEPEILTLAEALEMIASGRINDAKTQIALLRYAQTRKE
;
A
#
# COMPACT_ATOMS: atom_id res chain seq x y z
N MET A 1 13.74 -24.85 6.84
CA MET A 1 14.05 -24.37 5.48
C MET A 1 15.15 -23.35 5.60
N SER A 2 16.17 -23.41 4.74
CA SER A 2 17.29 -22.48 4.78
C SER A 2 17.72 -22.10 3.37
N LYS A 3 17.99 -20.81 3.16
CA LYS A 3 18.59 -20.29 1.93
C LYS A 3 20.01 -20.84 1.78
N ILE A 4 20.29 -21.43 0.63
CA ILE A 4 21.58 -22.02 0.27
C ILE A 4 22.35 -21.05 -0.64
N ASN A 5 21.67 -20.45 -1.61
CA ASN A 5 22.26 -19.57 -2.60
C ASN A 5 21.28 -18.48 -3.04
N GLU A 6 21.83 -17.38 -3.55
CA GLU A 6 21.10 -16.32 -4.26
C GLU A 6 21.86 -15.91 -5.51
N GLU A 7 21.11 -15.68 -6.59
CA GLU A 7 21.58 -15.11 -7.85
C GLU A 7 20.72 -13.87 -8.13
N GLU A 8 21.34 -12.70 -8.25
CA GLU A 8 20.65 -11.51 -8.74
C GLU A 8 20.47 -11.60 -10.26
N ILE A 9 19.22 -11.50 -10.72
CA ILE A 9 18.86 -11.53 -12.14
C ILE A 9 18.70 -10.10 -12.68
N TYR A 10 18.15 -9.21 -11.86
CA TYR A 10 17.90 -7.81 -12.22
C TYR A 10 17.94 -6.92 -10.99
N HIS A 11 18.55 -5.74 -11.13
CA HIS A 11 18.54 -4.67 -10.13
C HIS A 11 17.84 -3.44 -10.72
N GLY A 12 16.82 -2.94 -10.03
CA GLY A 12 15.93 -1.90 -10.53
C GLY A 12 15.76 -0.71 -9.60
N ARG A 13 15.07 0.34 -10.08
CA ARG A 13 14.70 1.51 -9.26
C ARG A 13 13.64 1.17 -8.19
N ILE A 14 12.77 0.20 -8.50
CA ILE A 14 11.59 -0.12 -7.67
C ILE A 14 11.78 -1.43 -6.91
N PHE A 15 12.31 -2.43 -7.60
CA PHE A 15 12.49 -3.77 -7.06
C PHE A 15 13.65 -4.46 -7.77
N ASP A 16 14.14 -5.50 -7.12
CA ASP A 16 15.12 -6.43 -7.69
C ASP A 16 14.46 -7.77 -7.98
N VAL A 17 15.03 -8.53 -8.92
CA VAL A 17 14.63 -9.91 -9.18
C VAL A 17 15.81 -10.81 -8.83
N VAL A 18 15.56 -11.76 -7.94
CA VAL A 18 16.55 -12.75 -7.53
C VAL A 18 16.04 -14.16 -7.74
N ARG A 19 16.96 -15.10 -7.91
CA ARG A 19 16.70 -16.53 -7.82
C ARG A 19 17.37 -17.09 -6.59
N GLU A 20 16.56 -17.56 -5.64
CA GLU A 20 17.04 -18.21 -4.43
C GLU A 20 16.91 -19.73 -4.52
N VAL A 21 17.90 -20.43 -3.97
CA VAL A 21 17.85 -21.90 -3.77
C VAL A 21 17.70 -22.18 -2.28
N HIS A 22 16.72 -23.00 -1.91
CA HIS A 22 16.43 -23.36 -0.52
C HIS A 22 16.50 -24.85 -0.29
N ARG A 23 16.99 -25.24 0.90
CA ARG A 23 16.85 -26.60 1.42
C ARG A 23 15.46 -26.77 2.04
N MET A 24 14.67 -27.66 1.46
CA MET A 24 13.31 -27.97 1.89
C MET A 24 13.31 -28.93 3.09
N PRO A 25 12.19 -29.03 3.85
CA PRO A 25 12.11 -29.92 5.02
C PRO A 25 12.36 -31.40 4.72
N ASP A 26 12.08 -31.85 3.50
CA ASP A 26 12.33 -33.21 3.03
C ASP A 26 13.78 -33.41 2.52
N GLY A 27 14.64 -32.41 2.66
CA GLY A 27 16.03 -32.44 2.25
C GLY A 27 16.27 -32.10 0.78
N ARG A 28 15.22 -32.00 -0.06
CA ARG A 28 15.37 -31.59 -1.47
C ARG A 28 15.72 -30.10 -1.57
N GLU A 29 16.27 -29.73 -2.71
CA GLU A 29 16.49 -28.33 -3.06
C GLU A 29 15.34 -27.84 -3.93
N ALA A 30 14.87 -26.63 -3.67
CA ALA A 30 13.88 -25.95 -4.49
C ALA A 30 14.39 -24.56 -4.87
N ARG A 31 13.98 -24.10 -6.06
CA ARG A 31 14.33 -22.80 -6.61
C ARG A 31 13.10 -21.90 -6.59
N PHE A 32 13.31 -20.64 -6.21
CA PHE A 32 12.28 -19.62 -6.15
C PHE A 32 12.77 -18.38 -6.89
N GLU A 33 11.92 -17.82 -7.75
CA GLU A 33 12.14 -16.50 -8.34
C GLU A 33 11.36 -15.50 -7.47
N ILE A 34 12.07 -14.50 -6.97
CA ILE A 34 11.57 -13.59 -5.95
C ILE A 34 11.81 -12.16 -6.41
N ILE A 35 10.76 -11.35 -6.38
CA ILE A 35 10.82 -9.90 -6.44
C ILE A 35 11.14 -9.39 -5.04
N LYS A 36 12.31 -8.77 -4.88
CA LYS A 36 12.70 -8.06 -3.66
C LYS A 36 12.20 -6.62 -3.75
N HIS A 37 11.32 -6.25 -2.84
CA HIS A 37 10.74 -4.92 -2.77
C HIS A 37 11.01 -4.31 -1.38
N PRO A 38 11.29 -2.99 -1.26
CA PRO A 38 11.57 -2.33 0.02
C PRO A 38 10.38 -2.37 1.00
N GLY A 39 9.19 -2.67 0.49
CA GLY A 39 7.93 -2.55 1.22
C GLY A 39 7.28 -1.20 0.98
N GLY A 40 6.17 -0.97 1.66
CA GLY A 40 5.42 0.27 1.53
C GLY A 40 4.50 0.53 2.71
N ALA A 41 3.91 1.72 2.73
CA ALA A 41 2.89 2.12 3.68
C ALA A 41 1.69 2.70 2.92
N ALA A 42 0.49 2.53 3.47
CA ALA A 42 -0.74 3.10 2.93
C ALA A 42 -1.65 3.51 4.09
N ALA A 43 -2.35 4.63 3.97
CA ALA A 43 -3.30 5.10 4.99
C ALA A 43 -4.67 5.33 4.41
N LEU A 44 -5.70 4.92 5.15
CA LEU A 44 -7.06 5.38 4.95
C LEU A 44 -7.26 6.71 5.71
N PRO A 45 -7.35 7.86 5.03
CA PRO A 45 -7.57 9.14 5.68
C PRO A 45 -9.05 9.32 6.00
N VAL A 46 -9.35 9.76 7.22
CA VAL A 46 -10.71 10.06 7.70
C VAL A 46 -10.83 11.55 7.95
N LEU A 47 -11.72 12.19 7.21
CA LEU A 47 -12.05 13.61 7.36
C LEU A 47 -12.80 13.87 8.68
N ALA A 48 -12.84 15.14 9.09
CA ALA A 48 -13.50 15.56 10.33
C ALA A 48 -15.01 15.24 10.37
N ASP A 49 -15.67 15.15 9.20
CA ASP A 49 -17.08 14.76 9.08
C ASP A 49 -17.29 13.23 9.00
N GLY A 50 -16.22 12.44 9.13
CA GLY A 50 -16.24 10.99 9.10
C GLY A 50 -16.21 10.37 7.70
N ARG A 51 -16.21 11.17 6.63
CA ARG A 51 -15.97 10.68 5.26
C ARG A 51 -14.52 10.29 5.07
N LEU A 52 -14.28 9.52 4.03
CA LEU A 52 -13.00 8.94 3.65
C LEU A 52 -12.47 9.68 2.44
N LEU A 53 -11.17 9.91 2.41
CA LEU A 53 -10.48 10.53 1.29
C LEU A 53 -9.64 9.47 0.58
N LEU A 54 -10.16 8.96 -0.54
CA LEU A 54 -9.43 8.10 -1.45
C LEU A 54 -8.80 8.95 -2.56
N ILE A 55 -8.03 8.29 -3.40
CA ILE A 55 -7.47 8.86 -4.62
C ILE A 55 -7.85 8.01 -5.82
N ARG A 56 -7.92 8.64 -6.99
CA ARG A 56 -8.03 8.00 -8.28
C ARG A 56 -6.76 8.28 -9.07
N GLN A 57 -5.99 7.23 -9.36
CA GLN A 57 -4.68 7.34 -9.98
C GLN A 57 -4.59 6.45 -11.22
N PHE A 58 -3.95 6.94 -12.29
CA PHE A 58 -3.63 6.11 -13.44
C PHE A 58 -2.47 5.16 -13.11
N ARG A 59 -2.68 3.85 -13.28
CA ARG A 59 -1.63 2.85 -13.10
C ARG A 59 -1.30 2.20 -14.45
N PRO A 60 -0.04 2.32 -14.94
CA PRO A 60 0.36 1.67 -16.19
C PRO A 60 0.18 0.15 -16.20
N VAL A 61 0.26 -0.50 -15.03
CA VAL A 61 0.11 -1.97 -14.91
C VAL A 61 -1.31 -2.44 -15.26
N THR A 62 -2.31 -1.61 -14.99
CA THR A 62 -3.72 -1.92 -15.29
C THR A 62 -4.24 -1.13 -16.50
N GLU A 63 -3.44 -0.20 -17.03
CA GLU A 63 -3.79 0.71 -18.13
C GLU A 63 -5.08 1.51 -17.87
N GLU A 64 -5.42 1.74 -16.60
CA GLU A 64 -6.66 2.41 -16.19
C GLU A 64 -6.45 3.28 -14.95
N PHE A 65 -7.45 4.15 -14.69
CA PHE A 65 -7.55 4.86 -13.43
C PHE A 65 -8.19 3.96 -12.38
N ILE A 66 -7.49 3.70 -11.28
CA ILE A 66 -7.97 2.88 -10.18
C ILE A 66 -8.19 3.72 -8.92
N TYR A 67 -9.16 3.30 -8.11
CA TYR A 67 -9.41 3.89 -6.80
C TYR A 67 -8.50 3.24 -5.76
N GLU A 68 -7.73 4.06 -5.06
CA GLU A 68 -6.76 3.64 -4.06
C GLU A 68 -6.86 4.51 -2.80
N ILE A 69 -6.36 3.99 -1.68
CA ILE A 69 -5.90 4.85 -0.59
C ILE A 69 -4.48 5.37 -0.91
N PRO A 70 -4.11 6.56 -0.41
CA PRO A 70 -2.75 7.07 -0.50
C PRO A 70 -1.71 6.05 -0.04
N ALA A 71 -0.62 5.91 -0.78
CA ALA A 71 0.37 4.88 -0.53
C ALA A 71 1.74 5.13 -1.16
N GLY A 72 2.77 4.82 -0.39
CA GLY A 72 4.17 5.00 -0.79
C GLY A 72 5.03 3.79 -0.61
N ARG A 73 6.22 3.87 -1.22
CA ARG A 73 7.32 2.95 -0.94
C ARG A 73 8.12 3.46 0.24
N LEU A 74 8.62 2.54 1.06
CA LEU A 74 9.52 2.90 2.15
C LEU A 74 10.86 3.37 1.57
N GLU A 75 11.33 4.52 2.03
CA GLU A 75 12.70 4.93 1.84
C GLU A 75 13.67 4.14 2.75
N PRO A 76 14.97 4.09 2.44
CA PRO A 76 15.94 3.43 3.30
C PRO A 76 15.88 3.94 4.74
N GLU A 77 15.75 3.01 5.69
CA GLU A 77 15.62 3.28 7.14
C GLU A 77 14.37 4.09 7.57
N GLU A 78 13.40 4.29 6.67
CA GLU A 78 12.15 5.00 6.96
C GLU A 78 11.16 4.12 7.74
N ASP A 79 10.61 4.64 8.85
CA ASP A 79 9.49 3.98 9.51
C ASP A 79 8.20 4.14 8.71
N ALA A 80 7.36 3.11 8.71
CA ALA A 80 6.13 3.10 7.92
C ALA A 80 5.13 4.22 8.30
N GLY A 81 5.15 4.69 9.56
CA GLY A 81 4.36 5.84 9.98
C GLY A 81 4.91 7.17 9.43
N GLN A 82 6.23 7.29 9.28
CA GLN A 82 6.87 8.45 8.66
C GLN A 82 6.62 8.48 7.15
N CYS A 83 6.76 7.32 6.50
CA CYS A 83 6.44 7.14 5.09
C CYS A 83 5.03 7.65 4.78
N ILE A 84 4.03 7.19 5.53
CA ILE A 84 2.66 7.60 5.22
C ILE A 84 2.36 9.05 5.57
N ALA A 85 3.06 9.65 6.54
CA ALA A 85 2.93 11.09 6.79
C ALA A 85 3.44 11.90 5.58
N ARG A 86 4.58 11.52 5.02
CA ARG A 86 5.16 12.13 3.80
C ARG A 86 4.23 11.97 2.60
N GLU A 87 3.79 10.75 2.32
CA GLU A 87 2.93 10.44 1.17
C GLU A 87 1.56 11.14 1.25
N LEU A 88 0.98 11.30 2.44
CA LEU A 88 -0.26 12.08 2.59
C LEU A 88 -0.05 13.57 2.30
N GLU A 89 1.12 14.13 2.62
CA GLU A 89 1.45 15.51 2.25
C GLU A 89 1.63 15.63 0.72
N GLU A 90 2.36 14.71 0.12
CA GLU A 90 2.69 14.68 -1.32
C GLU A 90 1.46 14.46 -2.20
N GLU A 91 0.69 13.40 -1.93
CA GLU A 91 -0.40 12.92 -2.80
C GLU A 91 -1.73 13.67 -2.60
N ILE A 92 -2.03 14.08 -1.37
CA ILE A 92 -3.35 14.67 -1.04
C ILE A 92 -3.27 16.01 -0.29
N GLY A 93 -2.07 16.50 0.03
CA GLY A 93 -1.89 17.79 0.69
C GLY A 93 -2.42 17.80 2.12
N TYR A 94 -2.21 16.73 2.90
CA TYR A 94 -2.59 16.68 4.31
C TYR A 94 -1.50 16.08 5.20
N THR A 95 -1.24 16.72 6.34
CA THR A 95 -0.45 16.14 7.44
C THR A 95 -1.41 15.46 8.43
N PRO A 96 -1.21 14.17 8.80
CA PRO A 96 -2.03 13.52 9.81
C PRO A 96 -1.64 13.94 11.23
N GLY A 97 -2.63 14.27 12.07
CA GLY A 97 -2.41 14.48 13.50
C GLY A 97 -2.36 13.18 14.31
N ALA A 98 -2.97 12.12 13.80
CA ALA A 98 -2.91 10.78 14.38
C ALA A 98 -2.86 9.71 13.28
N VAL A 99 -2.03 8.69 13.50
CA VAL A 99 -1.85 7.54 12.63
C VAL A 99 -1.98 6.26 13.46
N GLU A 100 -2.98 5.43 13.16
CA GLU A 100 -3.28 4.19 13.88
C GLU A 100 -3.03 2.99 12.97
N SER A 101 -2.38 1.93 13.47
CA SER A 101 -2.12 0.75 12.63
C SER A 101 -3.40 -0.05 12.35
N LEU A 102 -3.63 -0.35 11.08
CA LEU A 102 -4.60 -1.35 10.61
C LEU A 102 -3.92 -2.70 10.32
N GLY A 103 -2.70 -2.91 10.82
CA GLY A 103 -1.86 -4.09 10.55
C GLY A 103 -1.09 -3.97 9.23
N PHE A 104 -0.77 -5.11 8.62
CA PHE A 104 -0.08 -5.15 7.33
C PHE A 104 -0.68 -6.23 6.41
N VAL A 105 -0.26 -6.20 5.15
CA VAL A 105 -0.54 -7.23 4.13
C VAL A 105 0.75 -7.52 3.35
N TRP A 106 0.83 -8.72 2.78
CA TRP A 106 1.80 -9.04 1.73
C TRP A 106 1.10 -8.87 0.39
N SER A 107 1.72 -8.17 -0.58
CA SER A 107 1.04 -7.92 -1.86
C SER A 107 0.91 -9.20 -2.70
N SER A 108 1.95 -10.05 -2.70
CA SER A 108 1.92 -11.35 -3.37
C SER A 108 2.88 -12.36 -2.73
N VAL A 109 2.38 -13.15 -1.78
CA VAL A 109 3.17 -14.11 -0.99
C VAL A 109 3.86 -15.21 -1.82
N GLY A 110 3.46 -15.40 -3.08
CA GLY A 110 4.03 -16.43 -3.95
C GLY A 110 5.40 -16.06 -4.52
N PHE A 111 5.71 -14.76 -4.64
CA PHE A 111 6.93 -14.32 -5.31
C PHE A 111 7.41 -12.90 -4.93
N CYS A 112 6.64 -12.09 -4.22
CA CYS A 112 7.02 -10.71 -3.90
C CYS A 112 7.25 -10.54 -2.41
N SER A 113 8.37 -9.94 -2.03
CA SER A 113 8.68 -9.61 -0.63
C SER A 113 8.07 -8.28 -0.18
N GLU A 114 7.18 -7.68 -0.95
CA GLU A 114 6.54 -6.43 -0.58
C GLU A 114 5.55 -6.65 0.57
N LYS A 115 5.89 -6.05 1.71
CA LYS A 115 5.02 -5.87 2.86
C LYS A 115 4.47 -4.45 2.85
N ILE A 116 3.15 -4.32 2.84
CA ILE A 116 2.46 -3.03 2.88
C ILE A 116 1.85 -2.85 4.27
N HIS A 117 2.34 -1.84 4.98
CA HIS A 117 1.82 -1.42 6.28
C HIS A 117 0.57 -0.56 6.07
N LEU A 118 -0.53 -0.91 6.74
CA LEU A 118 -1.79 -0.21 6.60
C LEU A 118 -2.06 0.63 7.83
N PHE A 119 -2.55 1.84 7.60
CA PHE A 119 -2.85 2.80 8.64
C PHE A 119 -4.23 3.43 8.47
N LEU A 120 -4.76 3.96 9.56
CA LEU A 120 -5.86 4.91 9.59
C LEU A 120 -5.27 6.27 9.95
N ALA A 121 -5.52 7.29 9.14
CA ALA A 121 -5.05 8.65 9.38
C ALA A 121 -6.21 9.56 9.78
N ARG A 122 -6.03 10.34 10.85
CA ARG A 122 -7.04 11.25 11.41
C ARG A 122 -6.42 12.60 11.74
N ASP A 123 -7.28 13.54 12.13
CA ASP A 123 -6.91 14.90 12.53
C ASP A 123 -6.10 15.63 11.44
N LEU A 124 -6.50 15.39 10.18
CA LEU A 124 -5.81 15.85 8.99
C LEU A 124 -5.78 17.39 8.94
N GLN A 125 -4.57 17.95 8.80
CA GLN A 125 -4.34 19.38 8.62
C GLN A 125 -3.91 19.66 7.18
N PRO A 126 -4.41 20.73 6.53
CA PRO A 126 -3.98 21.08 5.19
C PRO A 126 -2.46 21.30 5.13
N ALA A 127 -1.84 20.72 4.11
CA ALA A 127 -0.42 20.83 3.78
C ALA A 127 -0.26 21.26 2.32
N GLN A 128 0.98 21.49 1.90
CA GLN A 128 1.28 21.82 0.51
C GLN A 128 1.32 20.54 -0.33
N LEU A 129 0.39 20.43 -1.27
CA LEU A 129 0.38 19.35 -2.26
C LEU A 129 1.68 19.38 -3.08
N ALA A 130 2.31 18.21 -3.27
CA ALA A 130 3.64 18.09 -3.86
C ALA A 130 3.78 16.84 -4.76
N LEU A 131 2.83 16.65 -5.67
CA LEU A 131 2.81 15.52 -6.62
C LEU A 131 4.10 15.43 -7.46
N GLU A 132 4.57 14.21 -7.70
CA GLU A 132 5.65 13.94 -8.66
C GLU A 132 5.19 14.20 -10.12
N PRO A 133 6.11 14.48 -11.07
CA PRO A 133 5.74 14.80 -12.45
C PRO A 133 4.96 13.70 -13.20
N ASP A 134 5.11 12.44 -12.78
CA ASP A 134 4.41 11.27 -13.34
C ASP A 134 3.17 10.86 -12.54
N GLU A 135 2.79 11.65 -11.52
CA GLU A 135 1.60 11.40 -10.70
C GLU A 135 0.38 12.19 -11.18
N PHE A 136 -0.63 11.45 -11.62
CA PHE A 136 -1.94 11.98 -11.99
C PHE A 136 -2.96 11.47 -10.98
N ILE A 137 -3.10 12.22 -9.89
CA ILE A 137 -3.91 11.87 -8.72
C ILE A 137 -5.12 12.81 -8.64
N GLU A 138 -6.31 12.22 -8.54
CA GLU A 138 -7.56 12.95 -8.30
C GLU A 138 -8.15 12.53 -6.94
N PRO A 139 -8.32 13.46 -5.98
CA PRO A 139 -8.91 13.13 -4.69
C PRO A 139 -10.40 12.80 -4.82
N GLU A 140 -10.84 11.72 -4.16
CA GLU A 140 -12.22 11.25 -4.16
C GLU A 140 -12.74 11.12 -2.72
N ILE A 141 -13.82 11.82 -2.39
CA ILE A 141 -14.40 11.80 -1.04
C ILE A 141 -15.63 10.90 -1.01
N LEU A 142 -15.59 9.85 -0.20
CA LEU A 142 -16.63 8.85 -0.09
C LEU A 142 -17.06 8.64 1.36
N THR A 143 -18.33 8.31 1.58
CA THR A 143 -18.75 7.67 2.83
C THR A 143 -18.22 6.23 2.88
N LEU A 144 -18.13 5.67 4.09
CA LEU A 144 -17.80 4.26 4.24
C LEU A 144 -18.80 3.34 3.52
N ALA A 145 -20.08 3.71 3.49
CA ALA A 145 -21.11 2.93 2.80
C ALA A 145 -20.89 2.89 1.28
N GLU A 146 -20.62 4.04 0.66
CA GLU A 146 -20.29 4.13 -0.78
C GLU A 146 -19.03 3.34 -1.11
N ALA A 147 -17.97 3.47 -0.29
CA ALA A 147 -16.73 2.73 -0.51
C ALA A 147 -16.96 1.20 -0.43
N LEU A 148 -17.75 0.71 0.54
CA LEU A 148 -18.09 -0.70 0.64
C LEU A 148 -18.96 -1.19 -0.54
N GLU A 149 -19.88 -0.36 -1.03
CA GLU A 149 -20.65 -0.65 -2.24
C GLU A 149 -19.73 -0.74 -3.47
N MET A 150 -18.75 0.16 -3.59
CA MET A 150 -17.77 0.13 -4.66
C MET A 150 -16.87 -1.10 -4.62
N ILE A 151 -16.52 -1.61 -3.44
CA ILE A 151 -15.86 -2.93 -3.30
C ILE A 151 -16.79 -4.03 -3.82
N ALA A 152 -18.05 -4.06 -3.36
CA ALA A 152 -19.00 -5.09 -3.73
C ALA A 152 -19.31 -5.10 -5.24
N SER A 153 -19.30 -3.93 -5.89
CA SER A 153 -19.52 -3.79 -7.32
C SER A 153 -18.26 -4.00 -8.17
N GLY A 154 -17.09 -4.22 -7.57
CA GLY A 154 -15.82 -4.34 -8.30
C GLY A 154 -15.32 -3.03 -8.92
N ARG A 155 -15.68 -1.87 -8.35
CA ARG A 155 -15.14 -0.55 -8.75
C ARG A 155 -13.85 -0.21 -8.01
N ILE A 156 -13.70 -0.69 -6.78
CA ILE A 156 -12.43 -0.67 -6.03
C ILE A 156 -11.84 -2.07 -6.12
N ASN A 157 -10.76 -2.24 -6.89
CA ASN A 157 -10.10 -3.54 -7.11
C ASN A 157 -8.70 -3.63 -6.50
N ASP A 158 -8.16 -2.51 -6.00
CA ASP A 158 -6.87 -2.50 -5.32
C ASP A 158 -6.96 -3.19 -3.95
N ALA A 159 -6.16 -4.25 -3.78
CA ALA A 159 -6.28 -5.16 -2.64
C ALA A 159 -5.97 -4.48 -1.29
N LYS A 160 -4.94 -3.62 -1.23
CA LYS A 160 -4.60 -2.89 0.01
C LYS A 160 -5.72 -1.94 0.42
N THR A 161 -6.34 -1.26 -0.56
CA THR A 161 -7.48 -0.37 -0.36
C THR A 161 -8.70 -1.13 0.15
N GLN A 162 -9.07 -2.24 -0.48
CA GLN A 162 -10.18 -3.07 -0.01
C GLN A 162 -9.95 -3.54 1.44
N ILE A 163 -8.74 -4.03 1.75
CA ILE A 163 -8.43 -4.57 3.08
C ILE A 163 -8.46 -3.47 4.14
N ALA A 164 -7.91 -2.29 3.86
CA ALA A 164 -7.96 -1.15 4.78
C ALA A 164 -9.41 -0.72 5.08
N LEU A 165 -10.23 -0.57 4.04
CA LEU A 165 -11.66 -0.24 4.16
C LEU A 165 -12.43 -1.30 4.96
N LEU A 166 -12.22 -2.58 4.67
CA LEU A 166 -12.90 -3.68 5.36
C LEU A 166 -12.47 -3.80 6.83
N ARG A 167 -11.18 -3.64 7.15
CA ARG A 167 -10.68 -3.61 8.54
C ARG A 167 -11.24 -2.42 9.30
N TYR A 168 -11.26 -1.23 8.70
CA TYR A 168 -11.87 -0.06 9.28
C TYR A 168 -13.39 -0.21 9.48
N ALA A 169 -14.10 -0.84 8.54
CA ALA A 169 -15.52 -1.14 8.72
C ALA A 169 -15.79 -2.08 9.89
N GLN A 170 -14.86 -2.99 10.22
CA GLN A 170 -14.99 -3.87 11.38
C GLN A 170 -14.86 -3.11 12.70
N THR A 171 -14.00 -2.09 12.80
CA THR A 171 -13.86 -1.28 14.03
C THR A 171 -15.07 -0.37 14.30
N ARG A 172 -15.95 -0.19 13.31
CA ARG A 172 -17.17 0.64 13.38
C ARG A 172 -18.44 -0.16 13.72
N LYS A 173 -18.36 -1.49 13.87
CA LYS A 173 -19.50 -2.37 14.18
C LYS A 173 -19.71 -2.60 15.68
N GLU A 174 -18.98 -1.89 16.52
CA GLU A 174 -19.16 -1.82 17.98
C GLU A 174 -20.06 -0.63 18.35
#